data_AF-A0A3D2FJL5-F1
#
_entry.id   AF-A0A3D2FJL5-F1
#
_cell.length_a   1.000
_cell.length_b   1.000
_cell.length_c   1.000
_cell.angle_alpha   90.00
_cell.angle_beta   90.00
_cell.angle_gamma   90.00
#
_symmetry.space_group_name_H-M   'P 1'
#
loop_
_entity.id
_entity.type
_entity.pdbx_description
1 polymer ?
#
loop_
_entity_poly.entity_id
_entity_poly.type
_entity_poly.pdbx_seq_one_letter_code
_entity_poly.pdbx_strand_id
1 'polypeptide(L)'
;MEPHKPNSELPPIPAKRYFTIGEVSELCGVKAHVLRYWEQEFTQLKPVKRSGNRRYYQHHEVLLIRRIRELLYEQGFTISGARNRLENQAHGAAAEAASAAIAARVASSAYANVDLAAVRREIRDILSLLKA
;
A
#
# COMPACT_ATOMS: atom_id res chain seq x y z
N MET A 1 -26.51 13.60 9.90
CA MET A 1 -25.19 13.19 9.37
C MET A 1 -24.99 13.93 8.06
N GLU A 2 -23.98 14.79 7.94
CA GLU A 2 -23.65 15.38 6.63
C GLU A 2 -23.29 14.27 5.63
N PRO A 3 -23.73 14.38 4.36
CA PRO A 3 -23.39 13.40 3.34
C PRO A 3 -21.87 13.40 3.13
N HIS A 4 -21.21 12.28 3.44
CA HIS A 4 -19.80 12.08 3.12
C HIS A 4 -19.68 11.79 1.63
N LYS A 5 -18.86 12.58 0.91
CA LYS A 5 -18.56 12.33 -0.51
C LYS A 5 -17.88 10.96 -0.69
N PRO A 6 -18.17 10.13 -1.67
CA PRO A 6 -17.39 8.90 -1.88
C PRO A 6 -15.93 9.22 -2.23
N ASN A 7 -14.99 8.29 -1.99
CA ASN A 7 -13.56 8.53 -2.29
C ASN A 7 -13.28 8.84 -3.78
N SER A 8 -14.19 8.44 -4.68
CA SER A 8 -14.15 8.74 -6.12
C SER A 8 -14.22 10.22 -6.47
N GLU A 9 -14.71 11.07 -5.56
CA GLU A 9 -14.85 12.52 -5.76
C GLU A 9 -13.72 13.34 -5.11
N LEU A 10 -12.76 12.68 -4.46
CA LEU A 10 -11.67 13.39 -3.78
C LEU A 10 -10.60 13.86 -4.77
N PRO A 11 -10.03 15.07 -4.59
CA PRO A 11 -9.00 15.60 -5.48
C PRO A 11 -7.75 14.73 -5.47
N PRO A 12 -6.96 14.66 -6.55
CA PRO A 12 -5.71 13.90 -6.54
C PRO A 12 -4.74 14.45 -5.47
N ILE A 13 -3.98 13.56 -4.81
CA ILE A 13 -3.01 13.97 -3.79
C ILE A 13 -1.78 14.56 -4.48
N PRO A 14 -1.40 15.82 -4.18
CA PRO A 14 -0.20 16.43 -4.77
C PRO A 14 1.10 15.70 -4.39
N ALA A 15 2.16 15.86 -5.20
CA ALA A 15 3.50 15.32 -4.92
C ALA A 15 4.28 16.12 -3.85
N LYS A 16 3.59 16.59 -2.80
CA LYS A 16 4.17 17.35 -1.68
C LYS A 16 4.63 16.39 -0.57
N ARG A 17 5.76 16.69 0.09
CA ARG A 17 6.30 15.86 1.19
C ARG A 17 5.49 15.92 2.47
N TYR A 18 5.01 17.11 2.83
CA TYR A 18 4.31 17.35 4.10
C TYR A 18 3.03 18.15 3.85
N PHE A 19 1.94 17.72 4.47
CA PHE A 19 0.63 18.33 4.41
C PHE A 19 0.22 18.81 5.80
N THR A 20 -0.38 19.99 5.89
CA THR A 20 -0.98 20.47 7.13
C THR A 20 -2.34 19.80 7.36
N ILE A 21 -2.83 19.79 8.59
CA ILE A 21 -4.17 19.22 8.90
C ILE A 21 -5.31 19.85 8.08
N GLY A 22 -5.20 21.12 7.71
CA GLY A 22 -6.18 21.78 6.84
C GLY A 22 -6.14 21.23 5.41
N GLU A 23 -4.94 21.12 4.84
CA GLU A 23 -4.74 20.52 3.51
C GLU A 23 -5.24 19.06 3.49
N VAL A 24 -4.94 18.27 4.52
CA VAL A 24 -5.42 16.88 4.62
C VAL A 24 -6.94 16.82 4.78
N SER A 25 -7.53 17.74 5.53
CA SER A 25 -8.98 17.85 5.69
C SER A 25 -9.67 18.05 4.34
N GLU A 26 -9.11 18.91 3.48
CA GLU A 26 -9.62 19.15 2.13
C GLU A 26 -9.39 17.94 1.21
N LEU A 27 -8.17 17.39 1.20
CA LEU A 27 -7.81 16.25 0.35
C LEU A 27 -8.61 14.98 0.67
N CYS A 28 -8.98 14.78 1.93
CA CYS A 28 -9.71 13.60 2.37
C CYS A 28 -11.21 13.85 2.57
N GLY A 29 -11.67 15.11 2.52
CA GLY A 29 -13.06 15.45 2.82
C GLY A 29 -13.48 15.04 4.23
N VAL A 30 -12.58 15.19 5.21
CA VAL A 30 -12.80 14.85 6.62
C VAL A 30 -12.43 16.04 7.48
N LYS A 31 -13.30 16.46 8.40
CA LYS A 31 -13.06 17.65 9.23
C LYS A 31 -11.80 17.49 10.09
N ALA A 32 -11.04 18.58 10.26
CA ALA A 32 -9.80 18.57 11.02
C ALA A 32 -9.92 18.03 12.47
N HIS A 33 -11.04 18.23 13.16
CA HIS A 33 -11.23 17.66 14.50
C HIS A 33 -11.40 16.13 14.49
N VAL A 34 -12.01 15.58 13.43
CA VAL A 34 -12.14 14.13 13.24
C VAL A 34 -10.77 13.53 12.95
N LEU A 35 -9.93 14.21 12.15
CA LEU A 35 -8.55 13.78 11.94
C LEU A 35 -7.75 13.74 13.24
N ARG A 36 -7.91 14.74 14.13
CA ARG A 36 -7.28 14.73 15.47
C ARG A 36 -7.74 13.55 16.32
N TYR A 37 -9.03 13.21 16.25
CA TYR A 37 -9.56 12.04 16.94
C TYR A 37 -9.00 10.74 16.36
N TRP A 38 -8.93 10.62 15.03
CA TRP A 38 -8.33 9.46 14.36
C TRP A 38 -6.85 9.27 14.69
N GLU A 39 -6.08 10.32 14.92
CA GLU A 39 -4.69 10.18 15.40
C GLU A 39 -4.59 9.47 16.76
N GLN A 40 -5.62 9.58 17.61
CA GLN A 40 -5.65 8.90 18.91
C GLN A 40 -6.08 7.44 18.73
N GLU A 41 -6.99 7.18 17.79
CA GLU A 41 -7.55 5.86 17.57
C GLU A 41 -6.69 4.96 16.67
N PHE A 42 -5.93 5.53 15.73
CA PHE A 42 -5.14 4.76 14.77
C PHE A 42 -3.65 4.97 15.04
N THR A 43 -3.02 3.98 15.68
CA THR A 43 -1.59 4.01 16.05
C THR A 43 -0.64 4.13 14.86
N GLN A 44 -1.09 3.76 13.66
CA GLN A 44 -0.35 3.88 12.40
C GLN A 44 -0.31 5.34 11.88
N LEU A 45 -1.19 6.21 12.36
CA LEU A 45 -1.24 7.63 12.00
C LEU A 45 -0.39 8.44 13.00
N LYS A 46 0.84 8.81 12.61
CA LYS A 46 1.82 9.45 13.49
C LYS A 46 2.31 10.77 12.89
N PRO A 47 1.47 11.82 12.87
CA PRO A 47 1.85 13.08 12.28
C PRO A 47 3.05 13.68 13.01
N VAL A 48 3.97 14.26 12.24
CA VAL A 48 5.14 14.94 12.78
C VAL A 48 4.69 16.23 13.47
N LYS A 49 4.95 16.32 14.78
CA LYS A 49 4.72 17.54 15.56
C LYS A 49 5.94 18.46 15.44
N ARG A 50 5.71 19.71 15.05
CA ARG A 50 6.75 20.76 14.98
C ARG A 50 6.42 21.89 15.96
N SER A 51 7.37 22.82 16.13
CA SER A 51 7.19 24.05 16.92
C SER A 51 5.84 24.72 16.63
N GLY A 52 5.15 25.13 17.70
CA GLY A 52 3.80 25.69 17.64
C GLY A 52 2.65 24.66 17.58
N ASN A 53 2.89 23.40 17.97
CA ASN A 53 1.88 22.33 18.01
C ASN A 53 1.18 22.09 16.66
N ARG A 54 1.87 22.40 15.55
CA ARG A 54 1.37 22.15 14.19
C ARG A 54 1.66 20.69 13.81
N ARG A 55 0.69 20.07 13.16
CA ARG A 55 0.72 18.66 12.74
C ARG A 55 0.96 18.60 11.23
N TYR A 56 1.98 17.85 10.85
CA TYR A 56 2.31 17.61 9.45
C TYR A 56 2.17 16.13 9.14
N TYR A 57 1.43 15.84 8.09
CA TYR A 57 1.21 14.49 7.58
C TYR A 57 2.07 14.27 6.35
N GLN A 58 2.57 13.07 6.18
CA GLN A 58 3.24 12.63 4.98
C GLN A 58 2.25 12.05 3.97
N HIS A 59 2.70 11.86 2.74
CA HIS A 59 1.88 11.29 1.68
C HIS A 59 1.25 9.93 2.06
N HIS A 60 2.01 9.03 2.69
CA HIS A 60 1.49 7.73 3.13
C HIS A 60 0.41 7.84 4.21
N GLU A 61 0.48 8.86 5.07
CA GLU A 61 -0.56 9.12 6.09
C GLU A 61 -1.84 9.64 5.45
N VAL A 62 -1.75 10.45 4.38
CA VAL A 62 -2.93 10.90 3.61
C VAL A 62 -3.62 9.71 2.95
N LEU A 63 -2.85 8.78 2.37
CA LEU A 63 -3.39 7.53 1.82
C LEU A 63 -4.06 6.68 2.90
N LEU A 64 -3.44 6.57 4.08
CA LEU A 64 -4.02 5.85 5.20
C LEU A 64 -5.34 6.47 5.67
N ILE A 65 -5.43 7.79 5.74
CA ILE A 65 -6.66 8.51 6.11
C ILE A 65 -7.77 8.24 5.11
N ARG A 66 -7.47 8.24 3.79
CA ARG A 66 -8.44 7.85 2.76
C ARG A 66 -8.93 6.43 2.95
N ARG A 67 -8.04 5.51 3.35
CA ARG A 67 -8.42 4.12 3.62
C ARG A 67 -9.28 3.96 4.87
N ILE A 68 -8.94 4.65 5.95
CA ILE A 68 -9.76 4.70 7.17
C ILE A 68 -11.16 5.19 6.83
N ARG A 69 -11.26 6.25 6.04
CA ARG A 69 -12.53 6.82 5.59
C ARG A 69 -13.39 5.82 4.82
N GLU A 70 -12.82 5.11 3.85
CA GLU A 70 -13.54 4.04 3.12
C GLU A 70 -14.05 2.96 4.09
N LEU A 71 -13.22 2.54 5.05
CA LEU A 71 -13.63 1.52 6.02
C LEU A 71 -14.81 1.97 6.87
N LEU A 72 -14.79 3.21 7.34
CA LEU A 72 -15.83 3.70 8.25
C LEU A 72 -17.12 4.07 7.52
N TYR A 73 -17.03 4.79 6.40
CA TYR A 73 -18.20 5.38 5.74
C TYR A 73 -18.76 4.54 4.60
N GLU A 74 -17.91 3.86 3.83
CA GLU A 74 -18.36 3.06 2.69
C GLU A 74 -18.62 1.61 3.10
N GLN A 75 -17.75 1.04 3.94
CA GLN A 75 -17.85 -0.35 4.39
C GLN A 75 -18.57 -0.49 5.74
N GLY A 76 -18.84 0.62 6.45
CA GLY A 76 -19.62 0.61 7.69
C GLY A 76 -18.90 -0.02 8.90
N PHE A 77 -17.57 -0.13 8.88
CA PHE A 77 -16.82 -0.62 10.03
C PHE A 77 -16.91 0.36 11.21
N THR A 78 -16.85 -0.18 12.42
CA THR A 78 -16.57 0.62 13.62
C THR A 78 -15.10 1.01 13.66
N ILE A 79 -14.74 2.00 14.49
CA ILE A 79 -13.33 2.41 14.69
C ILE A 79 -12.45 1.21 15.07
N SER A 80 -12.90 0.37 16.01
CA SER A 80 -12.17 -0.84 16.42
C SER A 80 -12.06 -1.87 15.29
N GLY A 81 -13.11 -2.04 14.49
CA GLY A 81 -13.11 -2.94 13.34
C GLY A 81 -12.13 -2.47 12.24
N ALA A 82 -12.16 -1.18 11.93
CA ALA A 82 -11.24 -0.57 10.97
C ALA A 82 -9.78 -0.68 11.44
N ARG A 83 -9.51 -0.47 12.74
CA ARG A 83 -8.17 -0.63 13.34
C ARG A 83 -7.62 -2.04 13.13
N ASN A 84 -8.39 -3.06 13.52
CA ASN A 84 -7.99 -4.47 13.39
C ASN A 84 -7.74 -4.82 11.90
N ARG A 85 -8.63 -4.35 11.02
CA ARG A 85 -8.51 -4.61 9.59
C ARG A 85 -7.26 -3.97 8.98
N LEU A 86 -6.89 -2.76 9.39
CA LEU A 86 -5.64 -2.11 8.95
C LEU A 86 -4.39 -2.83 9.48
N GLU A 87 -4.44 -3.33 10.70
CA GLU A 87 -3.33 -4.09 11.28
C GLU A 87 -3.14 -5.44 10.58
N ASN A 88 -4.22 -6.18 10.33
CA ASN A 88 -4.16 -7.44 9.57
C ASN A 88 -3.67 -7.24 8.13
N GLN A 89 -4.02 -6.14 7.47
CA GLN A 89 -3.51 -5.85 6.13
C GLN A 89 -2.01 -5.53 6.10
N ALA A 90 -1.49 -4.86 7.12
CA ALA A 90 -0.05 -4.63 7.23
C ALA A 90 0.72 -5.96 7.34
N HIS A 91 0.20 -6.91 8.13
CA HIS A 91 0.79 -8.24 8.26
C HIS A 91 0.61 -9.10 7.00
N GLY A 92 -0.57 -9.05 6.38
CA GLY A 92 -0.86 -9.76 5.14
C GLY A 92 0.00 -9.30 3.96
N ALA A 93 0.18 -7.98 3.78
CA ALA A 93 1.02 -7.43 2.73
C ALA A 93 2.50 -7.82 2.91
N ALA A 94 3.00 -7.89 4.15
CA ALA A 94 4.35 -8.36 4.43
C ALA A 94 4.52 -9.85 4.09
N ALA A 95 3.53 -10.69 4.41
CA ALA A 95 3.53 -12.11 4.08
C ALA A 95 3.45 -12.35 2.56
N GLU A 96 2.64 -11.56 1.85
CA GLU A 96 2.47 -11.65 0.40
C GLU A 96 3.73 -11.18 -0.35
N ALA A 97 4.36 -10.09 0.10
CA ALA A 97 5.64 -9.63 -0.42
C ALA A 97 6.77 -10.65 -0.15
N ALA A 98 6.78 -11.29 1.02
CA ALA A 98 7.73 -12.36 1.33
C ALA A 98 7.50 -13.59 0.45
N SER A 99 6.24 -13.99 0.23
CA SER A 99 5.88 -15.06 -0.69
C SER A 99 6.33 -14.78 -2.13
N ALA A 100 6.08 -13.55 -2.63
CA ALA A 100 6.51 -13.13 -3.96
C ALA A 100 8.04 -13.12 -4.10
N ALA A 101 8.78 -12.69 -3.07
CA ALA A 101 10.24 -12.72 -3.06
C ALA A 101 10.79 -14.16 -3.05
N ILE A 102 10.16 -15.07 -2.31
CA ILE A 102 10.51 -16.50 -2.31
C ILE A 102 10.24 -17.10 -3.70
N ALA A 103 9.07 -16.83 -4.29
CA ALA A 103 8.72 -17.30 -5.63
C ALA A 103 9.71 -16.81 -6.70
N ALA A 104 10.09 -15.53 -6.65
CA ALA A 104 11.10 -14.97 -7.55
C ALA A 104 12.48 -15.64 -7.37
N ARG A 105 12.87 -15.96 -6.13
CA ARG A 105 14.13 -16.63 -5.83
C ARG A 105 14.14 -18.10 -6.28
N VAL A 106 13.02 -18.80 -6.14
CA VAL A 106 12.84 -20.17 -6.66
C VAL A 106 12.90 -20.18 -8.18
N ALA A 107 12.22 -19.24 -8.85
CA ALA A 107 12.29 -19.11 -10.30
C ALA A 107 13.73 -18.85 -10.77
N SER A 108 14.44 -17.90 -10.14
CA SER A 108 15.84 -17.61 -10.47
C SER A 108 16.77 -18.81 -10.27
N SER A 109 16.56 -19.62 -9.22
CA SER A 109 17.34 -20.84 -8.96
C SER A 109 17.06 -21.93 -9.99
N ALA A 110 15.80 -22.09 -10.40
CA ALA A 110 15.41 -23.06 -11.43
C ALA A 110 16.09 -22.78 -12.78
N TYR A 111 16.19 -21.52 -13.20
CA TYR A 111 16.89 -21.14 -14.44
C TYR A 111 18.43 -21.17 -14.33
N ALA A 112 18.99 -20.98 -13.13
CA ALA A 112 20.44 -21.03 -12.91
C ALA A 112 21.01 -22.46 -13.00
N ASN A 113 20.20 -23.48 -12.69
CA ASN A 113 20.61 -24.89 -12.79
C ASN A 113 20.41 -25.49 -14.19
N VAL A 114 19.86 -24.75 -15.14
CA VAL A 114 19.76 -25.20 -16.54
C VAL A 114 21.10 -24.94 -17.21
N ASP A 115 21.86 -26.00 -17.48
CA ASP A 115 23.07 -25.92 -18.30
C ASP A 115 22.68 -25.61 -19.76
N LEU A 116 22.60 -24.32 -20.07
CA LEU A 116 22.28 -23.81 -21.40
C LEU A 116 23.23 -24.35 -22.49
N ALA A 117 24.47 -24.70 -22.14
CA ALA A 117 25.44 -25.25 -23.08
C ALA A 117 25.15 -26.71 -23.43
N ALA A 118 24.59 -27.48 -22.48
CA ALA A 118 24.08 -28.83 -22.74
C ALA A 118 22.84 -28.77 -23.65
N VAL A 119 21.85 -27.94 -23.31
CA VAL A 119 20.62 -27.77 -24.11
C VAL A 119 20.95 -27.32 -25.55
N ARG A 120 21.90 -26.39 -25.72
CA ARG A 120 22.32 -25.93 -27.05
C ARG A 120 23.04 -27.01 -27.86
N ARG A 121 23.75 -27.94 -27.22
CA ARG A 121 24.37 -29.10 -27.90
C ARG A 121 23.30 -30.06 -28.37
N GLU A 122 22.37 -30.45 -27.49
CA GLU A 122 21.27 -31.38 -27.84
C GLU A 122 20.40 -30.86 -28.99
N ILE A 123 20.01 -29.59 -28.97
CA ILE A 123 19.21 -28.99 -30.06
C ILE A 123 19.98 -29.06 -31.38
N ARG A 124 21.29 -28.81 -31.35
CA ARG A 124 22.11 -28.86 -32.56
C ARG A 124 22.24 -30.27 -33.11
N ASP A 125 22.38 -31.26 -32.23
CA ASP A 125 22.46 -32.68 -32.60
C ASP A 125 21.12 -33.16 -33.20
N ILE A 126 19.98 -32.79 -32.59
CA ILE A 126 18.64 -33.08 -33.13
C ILE A 126 18.44 -32.41 -34.50
N LEU A 127 18.86 -31.14 -34.66
CA LEU A 127 18.78 -30.44 -35.94
C LEU A 127 19.66 -31.07 -37.02
N SER A 128 20.76 -31.73 -36.64
CA SER A 128 21.61 -32.46 -37.58
C SER A 128 20.96 -33.78 -38.02
N LEU A 129 20.27 -34.46 -37.11
CA LEU A 129 19.51 -35.69 -37.38
C LEU A 129 18.29 -35.45 -38.28
N LEU A 130 17.62 -34.31 -38.15
CA LEU A 130 16.45 -33.95 -38.96
C LEU A 130 16.81 -33.40 -40.36
N LYS A 131 18.10 -33.16 -40.64
CA LYS A 131 18.59 -32.64 -41.92
C LYS A 131 19.29 -33.70 -42.79
N ALA A 132 19.36 -34.95 -42.33
CA ALA A 132 19.82 -36.12 -43.08
C ALA A 132 18.62 -36.92 -43.60
#